data_AF-A0A2E8H7Q2-F1
#
_entry.id   AF-A0A2E8H7Q2-F1
#
_cell.length_a   1.000
_cell.length_b   1.000
_cell.length_c   1.000
_cell.angle_alpha   90.00
_cell.angle_beta   90.00
_cell.angle_gamma   90.00
#
_symmetry.space_group_name_H-M   'P 1'
#
loop_
_entity.id
_entity.type
_entity.pdbx_description
1 polymer ?
#
loop_
_entity_poly.entity_id
_entity_poly.type
_entity_poly.pdbx_seq_one_letter_code
_entity_poly.pdbx_strand_id
1 'polypeptide(L)'
;MARRRNRRPGYPRTGGGGRSPHTVARGDPDTWVQPPPSPARRRPGYRSGFASAADCCADARAVVVRLARAAHRSRRSAVPGRVDRCVPAWPLSACEVSGRPGPALARRRASRYGDRDDQTARNRLPLPEEVIMNSRERVRKILNFEEADRPAIDLGATRMTGTVAWTYQALKQALGIDGGQTRVFDLFQMLAEVEEPVLDALGCDFAMVPADTMNYGLDRNGWKEFTFWGDQTFHVPEGFRPQVTNDGSLLVGEGPGWTDPVARMPEGGRYFDAINVANLTETFEVPHIDQKDWTVPGPLESDFLERERAKVKALYESTERALVVTPPFNLPGGYGGLYQFGMKMSLDRDHCREYMLAQCEASAARARQYLGAVGEYIEVVILSGADYGTQDREVFRPSLFGDILAPAWKLVCDAVHEFPDVKVWIHSCGSIPDLIGHIADAGVDCLNPVQWGAAGMDRRWMKETYGDRLVFWGGGINTQNTFPFGSAAEVRREAQECLDIFAPGGGCVVNPIHNIQADVPVENILALYETARAYSY
;
A
#
# COMPACT_ATOMS: atom_id res chain seq x y z
N MET A 1 -48.76 -51.61 7.03
CA MET A 1 -48.64 -53.06 6.75
C MET A 1 -48.06 -53.26 5.35
N ALA A 2 -47.10 -54.19 5.21
CA ALA A 2 -46.46 -54.78 4.00
C ALA A 2 -45.67 -53.83 3.05
N ARG A 3 -44.34 -53.88 2.82
CA ARG A 3 -43.29 -54.90 2.53
C ARG A 3 -43.38 -55.64 1.16
N ARG A 4 -42.32 -55.51 0.34
CA ARG A 4 -41.55 -56.54 -0.42
C ARG A 4 -40.41 -55.84 -1.21
N ARG A 5 -39.10 -56.06 -1.01
CA ARG A 5 -38.18 -57.18 -1.43
C ARG A 5 -38.27 -57.46 -2.95
N ASN A 6 -37.21 -57.64 -3.75
CA ASN A 6 -35.89 -58.27 -3.53
C ASN A 6 -35.04 -58.22 -4.85
N ARG A 7 -33.69 -58.28 -4.76
CA ARG A 7 -32.74 -59.17 -5.49
C ARG A 7 -31.38 -58.53 -5.90
N ARG A 8 -30.30 -59.03 -5.27
CA ARG A 8 -28.98 -59.32 -5.89
C ARG A 8 -28.94 -60.83 -6.23
N PRO A 9 -28.04 -61.30 -7.12
CA PRO A 9 -26.71 -61.86 -6.73
C PRO A 9 -25.61 -61.49 -7.76
N GLY A 10 -24.31 -61.78 -7.66
CA GLY A 10 -23.49 -62.64 -6.81
C GLY A 10 -21.99 -62.47 -7.17
N TYR A 11 -21.11 -62.99 -6.30
CA TYR A 11 -19.65 -63.14 -6.48
C TYR A 11 -19.33 -64.54 -7.03
N PRO A 12 -18.09 -64.80 -7.51
CA PRO A 12 -17.22 -65.70 -6.75
C PRO A 12 -15.73 -65.28 -6.66
N ARG A 13 -15.06 -65.84 -5.64
CA ARG A 13 -13.62 -65.80 -5.31
C ARG A 13 -12.84 -66.93 -6.00
N THR A 14 -11.52 -66.76 -6.19
CA THR A 14 -10.37 -67.53 -5.59
C THR A 14 -9.06 -67.02 -6.22
N GLY A 15 -8.03 -66.56 -5.49
CA GLY A 15 -6.92 -67.31 -4.84
C GLY A 15 -5.58 -66.87 -5.52
N GLY A 16 -4.40 -66.71 -4.92
CA GLY A 16 -3.83 -66.85 -3.58
C GLY A 16 -2.29 -66.65 -3.67
N GLY A 17 -1.64 -66.26 -2.55
CA GLY A 17 -0.17 -66.28 -2.34
C GLY A 17 0.59 -65.01 -2.76
N GLY A 18 1.53 -64.43 -2.02
CA GLY A 18 2.17 -64.74 -0.74
C GLY A 18 3.47 -63.93 -0.62
N ARG A 19 3.85 -63.61 0.64
CA ARG A 19 5.15 -63.09 1.16
C ARG A 19 5.38 -61.57 1.22
N SER A 20 5.39 -61.07 2.47
CA SER A 20 6.15 -59.91 2.99
C SER A 20 7.55 -60.39 3.50
N PRO A 21 8.33 -59.59 4.24
CA PRO A 21 9.09 -58.39 3.84
C PRO A 21 10.58 -58.50 4.23
N HIS A 22 11.45 -57.60 3.77
CA HIS A 22 12.76 -57.39 4.38
C HIS A 22 13.03 -55.90 4.65
N THR A 23 13.08 -55.57 5.94
CA THR A 23 13.77 -54.44 6.56
C THR A 23 15.27 -54.74 6.70
N VAL A 24 16.10 -53.68 6.79
CA VAL A 24 17.47 -53.52 7.38
C VAL A 24 18.12 -52.33 6.64
N ALA A 25 18.87 -51.36 7.20
CA ALA A 25 19.22 -50.89 8.54
C ALA A 25 19.97 -49.53 8.39
N ARG A 26 20.23 -48.84 9.51
CA ARG A 26 21.09 -47.64 9.63
C ARG A 26 22.57 -48.00 9.92
N GLY A 27 23.48 -47.06 9.61
CA GLY A 27 24.90 -46.94 10.07
C GLY A 27 25.90 -47.01 8.90
N ASP A 28 26.98 -46.24 8.77
CA ASP A 28 27.67 -45.18 9.54
C ASP A 28 28.64 -44.46 8.53
N PRO A 29 29.32 -43.34 8.87
CA PRO A 29 30.02 -42.42 7.94
C PRO A 29 31.46 -42.84 7.64
N ASP A 30 32.16 -42.00 6.87
CA ASP A 30 33.55 -42.07 6.39
C ASP A 30 33.74 -42.70 5.01
N THR A 31 33.79 -41.83 3.99
CA THR A 31 34.80 -41.93 2.93
C THR A 31 35.05 -40.55 2.33
N TRP A 32 36.18 -39.97 2.74
CA TRP A 32 36.81 -38.84 2.07
C TRP A 32 37.33 -39.27 0.70
N VAL A 33 36.91 -38.58 -0.37
CA VAL A 33 37.57 -38.65 -1.68
C VAL A 33 37.81 -37.24 -2.21
N GLN A 34 39.09 -36.88 -2.25
CA GLN A 34 39.64 -35.66 -2.86
C GLN A 34 39.56 -35.75 -4.40
N PRO A 35 39.24 -34.66 -5.12
CA PRO A 35 39.35 -34.63 -6.58
C PRO A 35 40.80 -34.30 -7.04
N PRO A 36 41.32 -34.94 -8.12
CA PRO A 36 42.61 -34.61 -8.71
C PRO A 36 42.54 -33.40 -9.68
N PRO A 37 43.69 -32.80 -10.05
CA PRO A 37 43.80 -31.39 -10.44
C PRO A 37 43.63 -31.12 -11.96
N SER A 38 43.31 -29.86 -12.27
CA SER A 38 43.22 -29.29 -13.62
C SER A 38 44.54 -29.35 -14.42
N PRO A 39 44.49 -29.48 -15.77
CA PRO A 39 45.63 -29.15 -16.61
C PRO A 39 45.51 -27.74 -17.22
N ALA A 40 46.61 -26.99 -17.11
CA ALA A 40 46.83 -25.70 -17.74
C ALA A 40 47.42 -25.83 -19.17
N ARG A 41 47.35 -24.70 -19.91
CA ARG A 41 48.08 -24.31 -21.15
C ARG A 41 47.37 -24.67 -22.46
N ARG A 42 47.24 -23.82 -23.49
CA ARG A 42 47.96 -22.62 -23.97
C ARG A 42 47.02 -21.77 -24.87
N ARG A 43 47.18 -20.43 -24.84
CA ARG A 43 46.79 -19.49 -25.92
C ARG A 43 47.90 -19.41 -26.99
N PRO A 44 47.57 -18.97 -28.22
CA PRO A 44 47.88 -17.59 -28.65
C PRO A 44 46.67 -16.97 -29.36
N GLY A 45 46.42 -15.66 -29.46
CA GLY A 45 47.18 -14.45 -29.20
C GLY A 45 46.63 -13.41 -30.18
N TYR A 46 46.07 -12.29 -29.71
CA TYR A 46 45.96 -11.05 -30.48
C TYR A 46 45.87 -9.86 -29.53
N ARG A 47 46.61 -8.80 -29.87
CA ARG A 47 46.86 -7.58 -29.09
C ARG A 47 45.89 -6.46 -29.46
N SER A 48 45.47 -5.70 -28.45
CA SER A 48 45.32 -4.22 -28.39
C SER A 48 44.54 -3.93 -27.10
N GLY A 49 44.78 -2.94 -26.25
CA GLY A 49 45.78 -1.89 -26.11
C GLY A 49 45.23 -0.92 -25.03
N PHE A 50 46.02 -0.69 -23.96
CA PHE A 50 45.86 0.33 -22.89
C PHE A 50 44.66 0.23 -21.92
N ALA A 51 44.74 0.51 -20.62
CA ALA A 51 45.82 0.72 -19.65
C ALA A 51 45.23 0.43 -18.25
N SER A 52 45.95 -0.30 -17.39
CA SER A 52 45.50 -0.73 -16.07
C SER A 52 45.86 0.29 -14.98
N ALA A 53 44.89 0.59 -14.12
CA ALA A 53 45.06 1.30 -12.87
C ALA A 53 45.77 0.42 -11.83
N ALA A 54 47.05 0.71 -11.59
CA ALA A 54 47.79 0.25 -10.43
C ALA A 54 48.87 1.30 -10.11
N ASP A 55 48.44 2.46 -9.62
CA ASP A 55 49.28 3.44 -8.91
C ASP A 55 48.37 4.46 -8.22
N CYS A 56 47.75 4.06 -7.11
CA CYS A 56 47.29 4.97 -6.05
C CYS A 56 46.87 4.17 -4.79
N CYS A 57 47.69 3.20 -4.40
CA CYS A 57 47.62 2.55 -3.09
C CYS A 57 48.71 3.12 -2.19
N ALA A 58 48.59 4.41 -1.87
CA ALA A 58 49.47 5.10 -0.93
C ALA A 58 48.82 6.37 -0.37
N ASP A 59 47.60 6.29 0.18
CA ASP A 59 47.06 7.39 1.01
C ASP A 59 45.96 6.99 2.01
N ALA A 60 45.93 5.72 2.45
CA ALA A 60 44.93 5.20 3.39
C ALA A 60 45.47 4.94 4.81
N ARG A 61 46.61 5.54 5.19
CA ARG A 61 47.22 5.36 6.53
C ARG A 61 47.42 6.65 7.35
N ALA A 62 46.99 7.82 6.85
CA ALA A 62 47.20 9.09 7.56
C ALA A 62 45.95 9.70 8.24
N VAL A 63 44.75 9.18 8.04
CA VAL A 63 43.51 9.78 8.60
C VAL A 63 43.01 9.07 9.88
N VAL A 64 43.37 7.81 10.10
CA VAL A 64 42.89 7.01 11.25
C VAL A 64 43.61 7.36 12.57
N VAL A 65 44.69 8.16 12.54
CA VAL A 65 45.43 8.56 13.75
C VAL A 65 45.07 9.98 14.25
N ARG A 66 44.23 10.74 13.53
CA ARG A 66 43.81 12.10 13.95
C ARG A 66 42.40 12.22 14.53
N LEU A 67 41.55 11.20 14.44
CA LEU A 67 40.21 11.22 15.07
C LEU A 67 40.16 10.55 16.46
N ALA A 68 41.17 9.77 16.84
CA ALA A 68 41.22 9.08 18.14
C ALA A 68 41.72 9.96 19.32
N ARG A 69 41.96 11.25 19.12
CA ARG A 69 42.39 12.20 20.19
C ARG A 69 41.37 13.29 20.53
N ALA A 70 40.23 13.36 19.83
CA ALA A 70 39.17 14.33 20.13
C ALA A 70 38.03 13.78 21.02
N ALA A 71 37.94 12.45 21.21
CA ALA A 71 36.84 11.81 21.95
C ALA A 71 37.15 11.50 23.43
N HIS A 72 38.24 12.04 24.00
CA HIS A 72 38.67 11.73 25.37
C HIS A 72 38.78 12.92 26.33
N ARG A 73 38.04 14.00 26.07
CA ARG A 73 37.89 15.13 27.00
C ARG A 73 36.47 15.73 26.98
N SER A 74 35.47 14.94 27.37
CA SER A 74 34.21 15.48 27.92
C SER A 74 33.32 14.32 28.38
N ARG A 75 33.52 13.84 29.62
CA ARG A 75 32.54 13.08 30.42
C ARG A 75 33.18 12.68 31.75
N ARG A 76 33.08 13.55 32.76
CA ARG A 76 33.14 13.19 34.19
C ARG A 76 32.24 14.13 34.97
N SER A 77 31.59 13.56 36.00
CA SER A 77 30.63 14.14 36.98
C SER A 77 29.18 14.29 36.47
N ALA A 78 28.11 13.86 37.15
CA ALA A 78 27.94 13.22 38.46
C ALA A 78 26.61 12.42 38.58
N VAL A 79 26.67 11.36 39.40
CA VAL A 79 25.71 10.63 40.29
C VAL A 79 24.20 11.01 40.32
N PRO A 80 23.27 10.03 40.48
CA PRO A 80 21.83 10.26 40.62
C PRO A 80 21.35 10.38 42.08
N GLY A 81 20.29 11.16 42.31
CA GLY A 81 19.60 11.25 43.61
C GLY A 81 18.12 11.61 43.48
N ARG A 82 17.25 10.82 44.12
CA ARG A 82 15.83 11.09 44.39
C ARG A 82 15.69 12.30 45.35
N VAL A 83 14.53 12.98 45.33
CA VAL A 83 13.56 13.16 46.45
C VAL A 83 12.51 14.23 46.07
N ASP A 84 11.33 14.03 46.66
CA ASP A 84 10.01 14.65 46.60
C ASP A 84 9.81 16.19 46.62
N ARG A 85 8.60 16.55 46.15
CA ARG A 85 7.63 17.60 46.59
C ARG A 85 8.17 18.92 47.18
N CYS A 86 7.73 20.05 46.60
CA CYS A 86 6.76 21.01 47.21
C CYS A 86 6.64 22.33 46.43
N VAL A 87 5.44 22.92 46.56
CA VAL A 87 4.91 24.19 46.03
C VAL A 87 5.55 25.41 46.74
N PRO A 88 5.59 26.61 46.12
CA PRO A 88 4.71 27.74 46.52
C PRO A 88 4.19 28.51 45.26
N ALA A 89 2.92 28.91 45.08
CA ALA A 89 2.02 29.80 45.83
C ALA A 89 2.32 31.33 45.73
N TRP A 90 1.55 32.00 44.84
CA TRP A 90 0.90 33.33 44.96
C TRP A 90 1.73 34.65 44.82
N PRO A 91 1.12 35.84 44.55
CA PRO A 91 -0.31 36.18 44.59
C PRO A 91 -0.91 37.02 43.42
N LEU A 92 -2.25 37.04 43.41
CA LEU A 92 -3.15 38.01 42.76
C LEU A 92 -3.27 39.31 43.58
N SER A 93 -3.59 40.43 42.93
CA SER A 93 -4.27 41.57 43.57
C SER A 93 -5.27 42.23 42.61
N ALA A 94 -6.47 42.47 43.13
CA ALA A 94 -7.64 43.03 42.47
C ALA A 94 -7.71 44.57 42.57
N CYS A 95 -8.51 45.20 41.69
CA CYS A 95 -9.24 46.43 42.00
C CYS A 95 -10.43 46.64 41.02
N GLU A 96 -11.66 46.54 41.53
CA GLU A 96 -12.87 47.20 40.99
C GLU A 96 -12.90 48.67 41.55
N VAL A 97 -13.72 49.68 41.17
CA VAL A 97 -15.15 49.80 40.81
C VAL A 97 -15.41 51.21 40.17
N SER A 98 -16.52 51.34 39.41
CA SER A 98 -17.37 52.54 39.11
C SER A 98 -17.00 53.42 37.88
N GLY A 99 -17.92 53.92 37.04
CA GLY A 99 -19.38 53.80 36.94
C GLY A 99 -19.98 54.71 35.83
N ARG A 100 -20.99 54.17 35.11
CA ARG A 100 -22.18 54.82 34.48
C ARG A 100 -22.08 55.73 33.22
N PRO A 101 -23.21 55.89 32.45
CA PRO A 101 -23.22 55.92 30.97
C PRO A 101 -23.92 57.13 30.29
N GLY A 102 -23.84 57.20 28.95
CA GLY A 102 -24.76 57.91 28.02
C GLY A 102 -24.16 59.13 27.28
N PRO A 103 -24.78 59.66 26.19
CA PRO A 103 -26.13 59.38 25.68
C PRO A 103 -26.27 59.16 24.15
N ALA A 104 -27.47 58.76 23.74
CA ALA A 104 -28.00 58.77 22.39
C ALA A 104 -28.76 60.08 22.06
N LEU A 105 -28.76 60.49 20.79
CA LEU A 105 -29.68 61.46 20.14
C LEU A 105 -29.84 60.97 18.68
N ALA A 106 -30.97 60.39 18.24
CA ALA A 106 -32.30 60.92 17.96
C ALA A 106 -32.51 61.55 16.55
N ARG A 107 -33.28 60.80 15.74
CA ARG A 107 -34.46 61.21 14.92
C ARG A 107 -34.32 61.72 13.46
N ARG A 108 -35.02 60.94 12.61
CA ARG A 108 -36.01 61.28 11.53
C ARG A 108 -35.50 61.80 10.17
N ARG A 109 -35.83 61.06 9.10
CA ARG A 109 -37.02 61.30 8.24
C ARG A 109 -37.19 60.19 7.19
N ALA A 110 -38.44 59.77 7.02
CA ALA A 110 -38.91 58.99 5.88
C ALA A 110 -39.00 59.88 4.62
N SER A 111 -38.75 59.31 3.44
CA SER A 111 -39.25 59.84 2.17
C SER A 111 -39.57 58.69 1.22
N ARG A 112 -40.82 58.69 0.77
CA ARG A 112 -41.41 57.83 -0.27
C ARG A 112 -40.84 58.22 -1.63
N TYR A 113 -40.55 57.25 -2.48
CA TYR A 113 -40.66 57.21 -3.94
C TYR A 113 -40.32 55.75 -4.29
N GLY A 114 -41.16 54.93 -4.88
CA GLY A 114 -42.13 55.19 -5.93
C GLY A 114 -41.84 54.14 -7.00
N ASP A 115 -42.67 53.11 -7.01
CA ASP A 115 -42.72 52.00 -7.97
C ASP A 115 -42.60 52.51 -9.42
N ARG A 116 -41.65 51.97 -10.18
CA ARG A 116 -41.61 52.03 -11.65
C ARG A 116 -40.89 50.81 -12.23
N ASP A 117 -41.72 49.89 -12.69
CA ASP A 117 -41.65 49.14 -13.95
C ASP A 117 -40.33 48.48 -14.35
N ASP A 118 -40.33 47.18 -14.04
CA ASP A 118 -39.82 46.05 -14.81
C ASP A 118 -40.02 46.20 -16.33
N GLN A 119 -38.94 46.47 -17.07
CA GLN A 119 -38.84 46.15 -18.51
C GLN A 119 -37.41 46.27 -19.08
N THR A 120 -36.40 45.68 -18.43
CA THR A 120 -35.07 45.44 -19.05
C THR A 120 -34.47 44.07 -18.75
N ALA A 121 -35.22 43.14 -18.17
CA ALA A 121 -34.77 41.78 -17.87
C ALA A 121 -34.93 40.80 -19.05
N ARG A 122 -34.51 41.17 -20.27
CA ARG A 122 -34.47 40.27 -21.42
C ARG A 122 -33.23 40.52 -22.28
N ASN A 123 -32.07 40.11 -21.76
CA ASN A 123 -30.87 39.68 -22.52
C ASN A 123 -29.71 39.40 -21.55
N ARG A 124 -29.94 38.54 -20.55
CA ARG A 124 -28.81 37.84 -19.91
C ARG A 124 -28.61 36.55 -20.71
N LEU A 125 -27.50 36.47 -21.43
CA LEU A 125 -26.95 35.19 -21.90
C LEU A 125 -26.99 34.23 -20.70
N PRO A 126 -27.44 32.98 -20.88
CA PRO A 126 -27.40 32.01 -19.79
C PRO A 126 -25.96 31.95 -19.28
N LEU A 127 -25.78 32.08 -17.96
CA LEU A 127 -24.53 31.70 -17.31
C LEU A 127 -24.25 30.25 -17.75
N PRO A 128 -23.01 29.91 -18.13
CA PRO A 128 -22.70 28.54 -18.50
C PRO A 128 -23.18 27.63 -17.37
N GLU A 129 -23.96 26.60 -17.71
CA GLU A 129 -24.33 25.56 -16.76
C GLU A 129 -23.06 25.14 -16.03
N GLU A 130 -23.07 25.17 -14.69
CA GLU A 130 -22.01 24.59 -13.88
C GLU A 130 -21.82 23.16 -14.39
N VAL A 131 -20.69 22.90 -15.03
CA VAL A 131 -20.36 21.56 -15.52
C VAL A 131 -20.11 20.71 -14.27
N ILE A 132 -21.13 19.98 -13.84
CA ILE A 132 -21.02 19.02 -12.73
C ILE A 132 -20.14 17.87 -13.23
N MET A 133 -18.86 17.90 -12.86
CA MET A 133 -17.88 16.88 -13.21
C MET A 133 -18.11 15.61 -12.38
N ASN A 134 -18.23 14.45 -13.04
CA ASN A 134 -18.36 13.18 -12.33
C ASN A 134 -17.01 12.70 -11.77
N SER A 135 -17.02 11.65 -10.94
CA SER A 135 -15.80 11.12 -10.32
C SER A 135 -14.77 10.61 -11.32
N ARG A 136 -15.19 9.86 -12.34
CA ARG A 136 -14.27 9.32 -13.36
C ARG A 136 -13.64 10.40 -14.23
N GLU A 137 -14.40 11.41 -14.62
CA GLU A 137 -13.89 12.59 -15.35
C GLU A 137 -12.85 13.33 -14.52
N ARG A 138 -13.15 13.60 -13.24
CA ARG A 138 -12.22 14.21 -12.29
C ARG A 138 -10.93 13.42 -12.20
N VAL A 139 -11.03 12.11 -11.97
CA VAL A 139 -9.88 11.22 -11.88
C VAL A 139 -9.05 11.26 -13.16
N ARG A 140 -9.66 11.15 -14.34
CA ARG A 140 -8.93 11.16 -15.61
C ARG A 140 -8.18 12.46 -15.84
N LYS A 141 -8.72 13.62 -15.44
CA LYS A 141 -7.99 14.90 -15.47
C LYS A 141 -6.80 14.88 -14.52
N ILE A 142 -7.03 14.49 -13.26
CA ILE A 142 -5.99 14.44 -12.23
C ILE A 142 -4.84 13.49 -12.63
N LEU A 143 -5.15 12.31 -13.16
CA LEU A 143 -4.17 11.32 -13.62
C LEU A 143 -3.40 11.76 -14.87
N ASN A 144 -3.86 12.79 -15.57
CA ASN A 144 -3.19 13.37 -16.74
C ASN A 144 -2.63 14.78 -16.45
N PHE A 145 -2.42 15.13 -15.18
CA PHE A 145 -1.83 16.41 -14.76
C PHE A 145 -2.65 17.63 -15.21
N GLU A 146 -3.97 17.49 -15.17
CA GLU A 146 -4.91 18.59 -15.39
C GLU A 146 -5.68 18.89 -14.10
N GLU A 147 -5.87 20.18 -13.83
CA GLU A 147 -6.71 20.63 -12.71
C GLU A 147 -8.18 20.32 -13.00
N ALA A 148 -8.85 19.72 -12.03
CA ALA A 148 -10.27 19.42 -12.04
C ALA A 148 -11.04 20.47 -11.22
N ASP A 149 -12.28 20.18 -10.84
CA ASP A 149 -13.05 21.01 -9.88
C ASP A 149 -12.46 20.94 -8.46
N ARG A 150 -11.90 19.78 -8.09
CA ARG A 150 -11.12 19.54 -6.86
C ARG A 150 -10.15 18.35 -7.05
N PRO A 151 -9.17 18.14 -6.16
CA PRO A 151 -8.39 16.91 -6.13
C PRO A 151 -9.27 15.66 -6.02
N ALA A 152 -8.81 14.55 -6.59
CA ALA A 152 -9.49 13.26 -6.46
C ALA A 152 -9.27 12.70 -5.05
N ILE A 153 -10.26 11.99 -4.50
CA ILE A 153 -10.24 11.48 -3.12
C ILE A 153 -10.33 9.96 -3.14
N ASP A 154 -9.47 9.29 -2.38
CA ASP A 154 -9.46 7.82 -2.22
C ASP A 154 -9.65 7.42 -0.75
N LEU A 155 -10.53 6.43 -0.54
CA LEU A 155 -10.63 5.65 0.68
C LEU A 155 -11.00 4.21 0.30
N GLY A 156 -10.05 3.29 0.42
CA GLY A 156 -10.29 1.86 0.22
C GLY A 156 -10.32 1.40 -1.24
N ALA A 157 -9.85 2.18 -2.21
CA ALA A 157 -9.64 1.67 -3.56
C ALA A 157 -8.46 0.68 -3.65
N THR A 158 -7.60 0.63 -2.63
CA THR A 158 -6.47 -0.30 -2.51
C THR A 158 -6.37 -0.90 -1.11
N ARG A 159 -5.53 -1.94 -0.94
CA ARG A 159 -5.17 -2.47 0.40
C ARG A 159 -4.20 -1.59 1.19
N MET A 160 -3.79 -0.45 0.63
CA MET A 160 -2.84 0.51 1.22
C MET A 160 -3.49 1.88 1.48
N THR A 161 -4.77 2.04 1.11
CA THR A 161 -5.54 3.28 1.27
C THR A 161 -6.88 3.07 1.99
N GLY A 162 -7.05 1.93 2.66
CA GLY A 162 -8.26 1.55 3.38
C GLY A 162 -8.31 1.99 4.85
N THR A 163 -9.25 1.41 5.58
CA THR A 163 -9.44 1.62 7.01
C THR A 163 -9.66 0.30 7.72
N VAL A 164 -9.10 0.16 8.92
CA VAL A 164 -9.36 -1.02 9.75
C VAL A 164 -10.85 -1.07 10.17
N ALA A 165 -11.36 -2.29 10.36
CA ALA A 165 -12.78 -2.55 10.56
C ALA A 165 -13.41 -1.83 11.77
N TRP A 166 -12.64 -1.72 12.86
CA TRP A 166 -13.05 -0.99 14.07
C TRP A 166 -13.32 0.49 13.79
N THR A 167 -12.37 1.17 13.16
CA THR A 167 -12.50 2.59 12.80
C THR A 167 -13.59 2.79 11.78
N TYR A 168 -13.72 1.88 10.82
CA TYR A 168 -14.77 1.94 9.81
C TYR A 168 -16.17 1.87 10.42
N GLN A 169 -16.38 0.97 11.39
CA GLN A 169 -17.68 0.88 12.08
C GLN A 169 -18.00 2.18 12.84
N ALA A 170 -17.02 2.78 13.52
CA ALA A 170 -17.20 4.07 14.19
C ALA A 170 -17.49 5.21 13.18
N LEU A 171 -16.81 5.20 12.04
CA LEU A 171 -17.02 6.16 10.95
C LEU A 171 -18.44 6.05 10.37
N LYS A 172 -18.94 4.84 10.11
CA LYS A 172 -20.32 4.62 9.69
C LYS A 172 -21.33 5.22 10.66
N GLN A 173 -21.13 4.99 11.96
CA GLN A 173 -21.99 5.54 13.00
C GLN A 173 -21.99 7.07 13.01
N ALA A 174 -20.82 7.69 12.89
CA ALA A 174 -20.69 9.15 12.84
C ALA A 174 -21.34 9.76 11.58
N LEU A 175 -21.33 9.04 10.46
CA LEU A 175 -22.00 9.42 9.23
C LEU A 175 -23.51 9.13 9.24
N GLY A 176 -24.03 8.49 10.29
CA GLY A 176 -25.45 8.09 10.38
C GLY A 176 -25.83 6.95 9.43
N ILE A 177 -24.87 6.12 9.02
CA ILE A 177 -25.07 4.98 8.11
C ILE A 177 -25.23 3.72 8.96
N ASP A 178 -26.48 3.28 9.12
CA ASP A 178 -26.89 2.14 9.94
C ASP A 178 -27.08 0.82 9.15
N GLY A 179 -27.26 0.91 7.83
CA GLY A 179 -27.37 -0.23 6.93
C GLY A 179 -26.04 -0.91 6.58
N GLY A 180 -26.13 -2.04 5.88
CA GLY A 180 -24.98 -2.75 5.32
C GLY A 180 -24.23 -3.64 6.33
N GLN A 181 -23.06 -4.14 5.94
CA GLN A 181 -22.25 -5.08 6.72
C GLN A 181 -20.80 -4.60 6.74
N THR A 182 -20.21 -4.47 7.93
CA THR A 182 -18.77 -4.23 8.05
C THR A 182 -18.02 -5.52 7.68
N ARG A 183 -17.74 -5.68 6.38
CA ARG A 183 -17.05 -6.83 5.81
C ARG A 183 -15.55 -6.64 5.89
N VAL A 184 -14.83 -7.61 6.46
CA VAL A 184 -13.37 -7.60 6.57
C VAL A 184 -12.77 -8.41 5.42
N PHE A 185 -12.44 -7.74 4.32
CA PHE A 185 -11.92 -8.41 3.12
C PHE A 185 -10.41 -8.69 3.18
N ASP A 186 -9.69 -7.95 4.02
CA ASP A 186 -8.29 -8.20 4.32
C ASP A 186 -8.14 -8.49 5.82
N LEU A 187 -8.10 -9.78 6.16
CA LEU A 187 -7.89 -10.24 7.53
C LEU A 187 -6.44 -10.06 8.01
N PHE A 188 -5.45 -9.86 7.13
CA PHE A 188 -4.07 -9.63 7.56
C PHE A 188 -3.96 -8.30 8.30
N GLN A 189 -4.48 -7.23 7.67
CA GLN A 189 -4.49 -5.88 8.21
C GLN A 189 -5.80 -5.50 8.93
N MET A 190 -6.80 -6.39 8.89
CA MET A 190 -8.16 -6.14 9.36
C MET A 190 -8.87 -4.98 8.64
N LEU A 191 -8.68 -4.83 7.33
CA LEU A 191 -9.33 -3.76 6.54
C LEU A 191 -10.79 -4.09 6.21
N ALA A 192 -11.65 -3.08 6.35
CA ALA A 192 -13.04 -3.15 5.94
C ALA A 192 -13.23 -2.81 4.46
N GLU A 193 -14.26 -3.41 3.87
CA GLU A 193 -14.84 -2.94 2.61
C GLU A 193 -15.55 -1.62 2.87
N VAL A 194 -15.17 -0.59 2.12
CA VAL A 194 -15.79 0.73 2.22
C VAL A 194 -17.01 0.73 1.31
N GLU A 195 -18.19 0.83 1.92
CA GLU A 195 -19.48 0.70 1.22
C GLU A 195 -19.83 2.00 0.47
N GLU A 196 -20.57 1.87 -0.64
CA GLU A 196 -20.99 3.00 -1.49
C GLU A 196 -21.55 4.20 -0.70
N PRO A 197 -22.45 4.03 0.29
CA PRO A 197 -22.95 5.18 1.06
C PRO A 197 -21.86 5.94 1.82
N VAL A 198 -20.80 5.26 2.26
CA VAL A 198 -19.64 5.89 2.93
C VAL A 198 -18.77 6.59 1.90
N LEU A 199 -18.51 5.95 0.75
CA LEU A 199 -17.77 6.57 -0.35
C LEU A 199 -18.47 7.85 -0.84
N ASP A 200 -19.79 7.83 -0.98
CA ASP A 200 -20.61 8.99 -1.35
C ASP A 200 -20.54 10.09 -0.29
N ALA A 201 -20.72 9.73 0.98
CA ALA A 201 -20.69 10.69 2.09
C ALA A 201 -19.34 11.41 2.22
N LEU A 202 -18.23 10.72 1.89
CA LEU A 202 -16.87 11.28 1.92
C LEU A 202 -16.40 11.83 0.57
N GLY A 203 -17.22 11.75 -0.47
CA GLY A 203 -16.88 12.26 -1.80
C GLY A 203 -15.73 11.51 -2.49
N CYS A 204 -15.56 10.22 -2.20
CA CYS A 204 -14.51 9.39 -2.77
C CYS A 204 -14.78 9.10 -4.25
N ASP A 205 -13.73 9.19 -5.07
CA ASP A 205 -13.80 9.15 -6.53
C ASP A 205 -13.38 7.80 -7.14
N PHE A 206 -12.88 6.88 -6.30
CA PHE A 206 -12.36 5.59 -6.72
C PHE A 206 -13.16 4.43 -6.11
N ALA A 207 -13.19 3.30 -6.83
CA ALA A 207 -13.70 2.03 -6.34
C ALA A 207 -12.71 0.90 -6.66
N MET A 208 -12.55 -0.04 -5.71
CA MET A 208 -11.71 -1.22 -5.90
C MET A 208 -12.46 -2.28 -6.71
N VAL A 209 -11.81 -2.83 -7.74
CA VAL A 209 -12.24 -4.08 -8.36
C VAL A 209 -11.95 -5.23 -7.38
N PRO A 210 -12.98 -5.94 -6.89
CA PRO A 210 -12.75 -7.00 -5.92
C PRO A 210 -12.03 -8.20 -6.52
N ALA A 211 -11.02 -8.70 -5.80
CA ALA A 211 -10.40 -9.98 -6.09
C ALA A 211 -11.30 -11.14 -5.61
N ASP A 212 -11.34 -12.23 -6.35
CA ASP A 212 -12.13 -13.42 -5.98
C ASP A 212 -11.52 -14.14 -4.77
N THR A 213 -10.19 -14.15 -4.70
CA THR A 213 -9.40 -14.70 -3.60
C THR A 213 -8.87 -13.61 -2.67
N MET A 214 -8.97 -13.85 -1.37
CA MET A 214 -8.47 -13.00 -0.29
C MET A 214 -7.29 -13.67 0.42
N ASN A 215 -6.69 -12.98 1.38
CA ASN A 215 -5.58 -13.49 2.18
C ASN A 215 -5.93 -14.84 2.83
N TYR A 216 -4.90 -15.67 3.05
CA TYR A 216 -5.02 -17.02 3.61
C TYR A 216 -5.80 -18.03 2.75
N GLY A 217 -5.94 -17.77 1.44
CA GLY A 217 -6.66 -18.64 0.51
C GLY A 217 -8.18 -18.61 0.72
N LEU A 218 -8.70 -17.55 1.33
CA LEU A 218 -10.12 -17.37 1.57
C LEU A 218 -10.83 -16.89 0.30
N ASP A 219 -12.08 -17.31 0.14
CA ASP A 219 -12.93 -16.94 -1.00
C ASP A 219 -13.95 -15.87 -0.59
N ARG A 220 -14.27 -14.98 -1.54
CA ARG A 220 -15.15 -13.81 -1.33
C ARG A 220 -16.65 -14.13 -1.32
N ASN A 221 -17.07 -15.32 -1.76
CA ASN A 221 -18.47 -15.66 -2.06
C ASN A 221 -19.34 -15.98 -0.83
N GLY A 222 -18.86 -15.77 0.40
CA GLY A 222 -19.63 -16.01 1.61
C GLY A 222 -19.09 -15.22 2.81
N TRP A 223 -20.00 -14.77 3.67
CA TRP A 223 -19.69 -13.94 4.83
C TRP A 223 -20.45 -14.45 6.04
N LYS A 224 -19.78 -14.45 7.20
CA LYS A 224 -20.39 -14.80 8.47
C LYS A 224 -19.99 -13.80 9.55
N GLU A 225 -20.83 -13.70 10.58
CA GLU A 225 -20.48 -12.94 11.76
C GLU A 225 -19.34 -13.62 12.53
N PHE A 226 -18.41 -12.80 13.01
CA PHE A 226 -17.39 -13.20 13.96
C PHE A 226 -17.14 -12.07 14.95
N THR A 227 -17.21 -12.40 16.22
CA THR A 227 -16.99 -11.46 17.32
C THR A 227 -15.53 -11.53 17.75
N PHE A 228 -14.81 -10.43 17.57
CA PHE A 228 -13.47 -10.23 18.10
C PHE A 228 -13.55 -9.71 19.54
N TRP A 229 -12.45 -9.18 20.04
CA TRP A 229 -12.31 -8.64 21.38
C TRP A 229 -13.36 -7.57 21.70
N GLY A 230 -13.83 -7.54 22.96
CA GLY A 230 -14.74 -6.51 23.45
C GLY A 230 -16.13 -6.53 22.81
N ASP A 231 -16.64 -7.71 22.45
CA ASP A 231 -17.97 -7.93 21.83
C ASP A 231 -18.16 -7.21 20.48
N GLN A 232 -17.06 -6.93 19.76
CA GLN A 232 -17.10 -6.27 18.47
C GLN A 232 -17.27 -7.30 17.35
N THR A 233 -18.46 -7.28 16.73
CA THR A 233 -18.83 -8.21 15.66
C THR A 233 -18.62 -7.60 14.28
N PHE A 234 -17.92 -8.34 13.42
CA PHE A 234 -17.74 -8.02 12.00
C PHE A 234 -18.20 -9.16 11.12
N HIS A 235 -18.36 -8.89 9.83
CA HIS A 235 -18.57 -9.91 8.81
C HIS A 235 -17.21 -10.33 8.23
N VAL A 236 -16.81 -11.56 8.49
CA VAL A 236 -15.57 -12.14 7.96
C VAL A 236 -15.89 -13.18 6.88
N PRO A 237 -14.93 -13.54 6.02
CA PRO A 237 -15.14 -14.58 5.03
C PRO A 237 -15.64 -15.89 5.67
N GLU A 238 -16.60 -16.58 5.04
CA GLU A 238 -17.23 -17.81 5.55
C GLU A 238 -16.19 -18.87 5.98
N GLY A 239 -15.12 -18.98 5.20
CA GLY A 239 -13.99 -19.89 5.42
C GLY A 239 -13.12 -19.56 6.63
N PHE A 240 -13.22 -18.37 7.22
CA PHE A 240 -12.39 -17.94 8.35
C PHE A 240 -12.65 -18.79 9.60
N ARG A 241 -11.70 -19.62 10.01
CA ARG A 241 -11.86 -20.57 11.13
C ARG A 241 -10.61 -20.56 12.02
N PRO A 242 -10.34 -19.44 12.73
CA PRO A 242 -9.13 -19.33 13.52
C PRO A 242 -9.12 -20.36 14.64
N GLN A 243 -7.93 -20.88 14.94
CA GLN A 243 -7.72 -21.69 16.14
C GLN A 243 -7.46 -20.74 17.32
N VAL A 244 -8.22 -20.91 18.41
CA VAL A 244 -8.01 -20.14 19.65
C VAL A 244 -7.00 -20.88 20.51
N THR A 245 -5.93 -20.21 20.88
CA THR A 245 -4.87 -20.75 21.74
C THR A 245 -5.17 -20.54 23.22
N ASN A 246 -4.42 -21.20 24.10
CA ASN A 246 -4.59 -21.10 25.56
C ASN A 246 -4.41 -19.66 26.11
N ASP A 247 -3.65 -18.82 25.42
CA ASP A 247 -3.43 -17.42 25.79
C ASP A 247 -4.40 -16.46 25.09
N GLY A 248 -5.48 -16.98 24.50
CA GLY A 248 -6.51 -16.20 23.81
C GLY A 248 -6.14 -15.75 22.40
N SER A 249 -4.91 -15.97 21.92
CA SER A 249 -4.53 -15.60 20.56
C SER A 249 -5.30 -16.41 19.51
N LEU A 250 -5.57 -15.79 18.36
CA LEU A 250 -6.11 -16.43 17.17
C LEU A 250 -4.95 -16.85 16.25
N LEU A 251 -5.00 -18.08 15.75
CA LEU A 251 -4.10 -18.58 14.72
C LEU A 251 -4.89 -18.83 13.44
N VAL A 252 -4.35 -18.36 12.31
CA VAL A 252 -4.88 -18.62 10.97
C VAL A 252 -3.89 -19.47 10.19
N GLY A 253 -4.38 -20.41 9.39
CA GLY A 253 -3.57 -21.27 8.53
C GLY A 253 -3.94 -21.09 7.06
N GLU A 254 -3.13 -21.65 6.16
CA GLU A 254 -3.46 -21.74 4.73
C GLU A 254 -4.21 -23.03 4.39
N GLY A 255 -5.04 -22.97 3.35
CA GLY A 255 -5.75 -24.12 2.80
C GLY A 255 -6.98 -24.56 3.60
N PRO A 256 -7.72 -25.59 3.13
CA PRO A 256 -9.04 -25.94 3.68
C PRO A 256 -8.99 -26.53 5.10
N GLY A 257 -7.81 -27.00 5.54
CA GLY A 257 -7.63 -27.65 6.83
C GLY A 257 -7.13 -26.74 7.94
N TRP A 258 -6.58 -25.56 7.63
CA TRP A 258 -5.97 -24.64 8.60
C TRP A 258 -5.01 -25.35 9.56
N THR A 259 -4.29 -26.37 9.07
CA THR A 259 -3.55 -27.32 9.91
C THR A 259 -2.22 -26.76 10.39
N ASP A 260 -1.59 -25.92 9.57
CA ASP A 260 -0.33 -25.26 9.88
C ASP A 260 -0.56 -23.75 10.00
N PRO A 261 -0.39 -23.15 11.19
CA PRO A 261 -0.64 -21.74 11.38
C PRO A 261 0.42 -20.90 10.66
N VAL A 262 -0.03 -19.97 9.83
CA VAL A 262 0.82 -19.04 9.07
C VAL A 262 0.81 -17.63 9.64
N ALA A 263 -0.22 -17.26 10.39
CA ALA A 263 -0.29 -15.98 11.08
C ALA A 263 -1.00 -16.07 12.43
N ARG A 264 -0.67 -15.13 13.31
CA ARG A 264 -1.16 -15.05 14.70
C ARG A 264 -1.64 -13.64 15.01
N MET A 265 -2.82 -13.54 15.62
CA MET A 265 -3.29 -12.31 16.27
C MET A 265 -3.32 -12.55 17.78
N PRO A 266 -2.46 -11.89 18.57
CA PRO A 266 -2.53 -11.93 20.03
C PRO A 266 -3.91 -11.48 20.55
N GLU A 267 -4.32 -11.95 21.74
CA GLU A 267 -5.54 -11.45 22.38
C GLU A 267 -5.49 -9.91 22.53
N GLY A 268 -6.56 -9.23 22.12
CA GLY A 268 -6.61 -7.76 22.08
C GLY A 268 -5.81 -7.11 20.94
N GLY A 269 -5.14 -7.93 20.11
CA GLY A 269 -4.40 -7.49 18.93
C GLY A 269 -5.32 -6.98 17.81
N ARG A 270 -4.75 -6.17 16.92
CA ARG A 270 -5.48 -5.54 15.81
C ARG A 270 -5.02 -6.01 14.42
N TYR A 271 -4.02 -6.87 14.37
CA TYR A 271 -3.43 -7.41 13.14
C TYR A 271 -3.12 -8.89 13.32
N PHE A 272 -3.07 -9.61 12.20
CA PHE A 272 -2.47 -10.93 12.16
C PHE A 272 -1.00 -10.80 11.73
N ASP A 273 -0.09 -11.10 12.64
CA ASP A 273 1.34 -11.14 12.35
C ASP A 273 1.69 -12.48 11.70
N ALA A 274 2.39 -12.43 10.57
CA ALA A 274 2.87 -13.65 9.92
C ALA A 274 3.90 -14.37 10.82
N ILE A 275 3.66 -15.66 11.07
CA ILE A 275 4.51 -16.53 11.91
C ILE A 275 5.80 -16.89 11.16
N ASN A 276 5.68 -17.16 9.85
CA ASN A 276 6.80 -17.49 8.97
C ASN A 276 6.92 -16.42 7.87
N VAL A 277 7.60 -15.31 8.16
CA VAL A 277 7.94 -14.32 7.13
C VAL A 277 9.20 -14.80 6.42
N ALA A 278 9.23 -14.75 5.07
CA ALA A 278 10.45 -15.04 4.30
C ALA A 278 11.68 -14.22 4.76
N ASN A 279 11.44 -13.06 5.40
CA ASN A 279 12.46 -12.17 5.97
C ASN A 279 12.87 -12.50 7.42
N LEU A 280 12.26 -13.49 8.06
CA LEU A 280 12.54 -13.92 9.44
C LEU A 280 13.13 -15.33 9.47
N THR A 281 13.96 -15.67 8.48
CA THR A 281 14.81 -16.85 8.56
C THR A 281 15.95 -16.56 9.54
N GLU A 282 16.32 -17.54 10.38
CA GLU A 282 17.53 -17.43 11.21
C GLU A 282 18.82 -17.34 10.37
N THR A 283 18.71 -17.55 9.05
CA THR A 283 19.81 -17.49 8.09
C THR A 283 19.67 -16.30 7.15
N PHE A 284 20.80 -15.68 6.82
CA PHE A 284 20.90 -14.68 5.72
C PHE A 284 21.20 -15.37 4.38
N GLU A 285 20.97 -16.68 4.28
CA GLU A 285 21.22 -17.44 3.06
C GLU A 285 20.15 -17.12 2.02
N VAL A 286 20.59 -16.65 0.86
CA VAL A 286 19.72 -16.45 -0.29
C VAL A 286 20.00 -17.60 -1.26
N PRO A 287 19.08 -18.57 -1.41
CA PRO A 287 19.32 -19.69 -2.30
C PRO A 287 19.58 -19.17 -3.72
N HIS A 288 20.60 -19.70 -4.41
CA HIS A 288 20.72 -19.49 -5.84
C HIS A 288 19.74 -20.44 -6.53
N ILE A 289 18.90 -19.91 -7.40
CA ILE A 289 17.98 -20.70 -8.21
C ILE A 289 18.57 -20.73 -9.61
N ASP A 290 19.01 -21.91 -10.07
CA ASP A 290 19.53 -22.05 -11.43
C ASP A 290 18.47 -21.59 -12.45
N GLN A 291 18.91 -21.00 -13.57
CA GLN A 291 18.01 -20.46 -14.58
C GLN A 291 16.97 -21.46 -15.10
N LYS A 292 17.34 -22.74 -15.20
CA LYS A 292 16.45 -23.83 -15.62
C LYS A 292 15.30 -24.08 -14.62
N ASP A 293 15.46 -23.65 -13.38
CA ASP A 293 14.53 -23.85 -12.27
C ASP A 293 13.74 -22.56 -11.95
N TRP A 294 13.89 -21.51 -12.76
CA TRP A 294 13.08 -20.29 -12.62
C TRP A 294 11.61 -20.58 -12.95
N THR A 295 10.74 -20.30 -11.99
CA THR A 295 9.29 -20.32 -12.19
C THR A 295 8.81 -18.99 -12.77
N VAL A 296 8.78 -18.93 -14.10
CA VAL A 296 8.27 -17.78 -14.86
C VAL A 296 6.74 -17.90 -15.03
N PRO A 297 5.96 -16.83 -14.80
CA PRO A 297 4.52 -16.87 -14.98
C PRO A 297 4.10 -17.26 -16.41
N GLY A 298 3.16 -18.20 -16.52
CA GLY A 298 2.55 -18.59 -17.80
C GLY A 298 1.48 -17.60 -18.29
N PRO A 299 0.93 -17.83 -19.50
CA PRO A 299 -0.16 -17.01 -20.05
C PRO A 299 -1.44 -17.12 -19.20
N LEU A 300 -2.31 -16.12 -19.36
CA LEU A 300 -3.65 -16.12 -18.78
C LEU A 300 -4.60 -16.98 -19.61
N GLU A 301 -5.44 -17.76 -18.93
CA GLU A 301 -6.47 -18.60 -19.53
C GLU A 301 -7.67 -17.77 -20.02
N SER A 302 -8.24 -18.12 -21.18
CA SER A 302 -9.36 -17.38 -21.79
C SER A 302 -10.58 -17.32 -20.88
N ASP A 303 -10.98 -18.44 -20.26
CA ASP A 303 -12.14 -18.49 -19.36
C ASP A 303 -11.97 -17.55 -18.15
N PHE A 304 -10.74 -17.37 -17.67
CA PHE A 304 -10.46 -16.41 -16.60
C PHE A 304 -10.64 -14.97 -17.10
N LEU A 305 -10.09 -14.64 -18.28
CA LEU A 305 -10.23 -13.31 -18.88
C LEU A 305 -11.69 -12.93 -19.14
N GLU A 306 -12.50 -13.88 -19.61
CA GLU A 306 -13.93 -13.67 -19.85
C GLU A 306 -14.70 -13.36 -18.56
N ARG A 307 -14.43 -14.11 -17.47
CA ARG A 307 -15.04 -13.85 -16.15
C ARG A 307 -14.62 -12.51 -15.58
N GLU A 308 -13.32 -12.19 -15.66
CA GLU A 308 -12.79 -10.90 -15.21
C GLU A 308 -13.43 -9.74 -15.98
N ARG A 309 -13.51 -9.83 -17.32
CA ARG A 309 -14.17 -8.82 -18.14
C ARG A 309 -15.62 -8.62 -17.75
N ALA A 310 -16.38 -9.70 -17.55
CA ALA A 310 -17.78 -9.61 -17.14
C ALA A 310 -17.93 -8.90 -15.79
N LYS A 311 -17.08 -9.25 -14.81
CA LYS A 311 -17.08 -8.65 -13.46
C LYS A 311 -16.71 -7.16 -13.51
N VAL A 312 -15.59 -6.82 -14.14
CA VAL A 312 -15.09 -5.44 -14.23
C VAL A 312 -16.06 -4.55 -14.98
N LYS A 313 -16.57 -5.02 -16.13
CA LYS A 313 -17.57 -4.27 -16.91
C LYS A 313 -18.85 -4.02 -16.10
N ALA A 314 -19.36 -5.03 -15.39
CA ALA A 314 -20.56 -4.85 -14.57
C ALA A 314 -20.35 -3.82 -13.45
N LEU A 315 -19.16 -3.80 -12.83
CA LEU A 315 -18.81 -2.79 -11.83
C LEU A 315 -18.72 -1.40 -12.48
N TYR A 316 -18.03 -1.28 -13.62
CA TYR A 316 -17.88 -0.02 -14.36
C TYR A 316 -19.22 0.61 -14.73
N GLU A 317 -20.18 -0.21 -15.17
CA GLU A 317 -21.53 0.23 -15.52
C GLU A 317 -22.41 0.58 -14.30
N SER A 318 -22.02 0.16 -13.10
CA SER A 318 -22.78 0.38 -11.87
C SER A 318 -22.37 1.62 -11.06
N THR A 319 -21.26 2.25 -11.42
CA THR A 319 -20.70 3.40 -10.68
C THR A 319 -20.08 4.41 -11.63
N GLU A 320 -20.05 5.68 -11.22
CA GLU A 320 -19.30 6.75 -11.90
C GLU A 320 -17.87 6.90 -11.35
N ARG A 321 -17.46 6.05 -10.41
CA ARG A 321 -16.11 6.04 -9.84
C ARG A 321 -15.10 5.45 -10.81
N ALA A 322 -13.85 5.94 -10.70
CA ALA A 322 -12.73 5.34 -11.39
C ALA A 322 -12.35 4.00 -10.76
N LEU A 323 -12.07 2.99 -11.58
CA LEU A 323 -11.80 1.65 -11.09
C LEU A 323 -10.30 1.40 -10.93
N VAL A 324 -9.94 0.87 -9.77
CA VAL A 324 -8.58 0.45 -9.42
C VAL A 324 -8.55 -1.06 -9.26
N VAL A 325 -7.60 -1.74 -9.91
CA VAL A 325 -7.50 -3.20 -9.87
C VAL A 325 -6.10 -3.66 -9.47
N THR A 326 -6.03 -4.73 -8.68
CA THR A 326 -4.82 -5.55 -8.57
C THR A 326 -4.88 -6.63 -9.64
N PRO A 327 -4.14 -6.51 -10.76
CA PRO A 327 -4.28 -7.42 -11.87
C PRO A 327 -3.50 -8.73 -11.61
N PRO A 328 -3.70 -9.77 -12.45
CA PRO A 328 -2.97 -11.04 -12.36
C PRO A 328 -1.55 -10.97 -12.96
N PHE A 329 -0.91 -9.80 -12.91
CA PHE A 329 0.48 -9.54 -13.28
C PHE A 329 1.03 -8.46 -12.34
N ASN A 330 2.35 -8.34 -12.21
CA ASN A 330 2.94 -7.41 -11.26
C ASN A 330 4.33 -6.94 -11.71
N LEU A 331 4.89 -6.03 -10.91
CA LEU A 331 6.30 -5.68 -10.88
C LEU A 331 6.97 -6.57 -9.82
N PRO A 332 7.66 -7.66 -10.20
CA PRO A 332 8.27 -8.58 -9.25
C PRO A 332 9.32 -7.87 -8.38
N GLY A 333 9.43 -8.28 -7.12
CA GLY A 333 10.45 -7.78 -6.18
C GLY A 333 11.66 -8.71 -6.04
N GLY A 334 11.76 -9.74 -6.88
CA GLY A 334 12.72 -10.83 -6.73
C GLY A 334 12.21 -12.00 -5.89
N TYR A 335 13.12 -12.86 -5.45
CA TYR A 335 12.81 -14.05 -4.67
C TYR A 335 13.46 -14.02 -3.27
N GLY A 336 12.90 -14.77 -2.33
CA GLY A 336 13.43 -14.88 -0.96
C GLY A 336 13.06 -13.72 -0.03
N GLY A 337 12.36 -12.70 -0.53
CA GLY A 337 11.99 -11.50 0.23
C GLY A 337 12.90 -10.31 -0.03
N LEU A 338 12.46 -9.11 0.38
CA LEU A 338 13.11 -7.85 0.03
C LEU A 338 14.58 -7.77 0.47
N TYR A 339 14.86 -8.14 1.73
CA TYR A 339 16.22 -8.05 2.28
C TYR A 339 17.15 -9.09 1.65
N GLN A 340 16.68 -10.33 1.50
CA GLN A 340 17.41 -11.40 0.84
C GLN A 340 17.71 -11.05 -0.61
N PHE A 341 16.71 -10.60 -1.37
CA PHE A 341 16.95 -10.21 -2.75
C PHE A 341 17.87 -8.99 -2.84
N GLY A 342 17.76 -8.02 -1.92
CA GLY A 342 18.70 -6.91 -1.77
C GLY A 342 20.16 -7.36 -1.59
N MET A 343 20.39 -8.37 -0.75
CA MET A 343 21.72 -8.99 -0.59
C MET A 343 22.14 -9.73 -1.86
N LYS A 344 21.24 -10.50 -2.49
CA LYS A 344 21.53 -11.24 -3.72
C LYS A 344 21.92 -10.32 -4.87
N MET A 345 21.22 -9.20 -5.04
CA MET A 345 21.59 -8.15 -6.00
C MET A 345 22.98 -7.60 -5.75
N SER A 346 23.44 -7.53 -4.49
CA SER A 346 24.79 -7.07 -4.19
C SER A 346 25.87 -8.11 -4.52
N LEU A 347 25.53 -9.40 -4.40
CA LEU A 347 26.46 -10.53 -4.55
C LEU A 347 26.53 -11.07 -5.98
N ASP A 348 25.43 -11.00 -6.74
CA ASP A 348 25.27 -11.67 -8.03
C ASP A 348 24.31 -10.87 -8.94
N ARG A 349 24.81 -9.70 -9.37
CA ARG A 349 24.04 -8.69 -10.10
C ARG A 349 23.48 -9.21 -11.42
N ASP A 350 24.32 -9.87 -12.21
CA ASP A 350 23.96 -10.29 -13.57
C ASP A 350 22.84 -11.34 -13.50
N HIS A 351 22.97 -12.32 -12.59
CA HIS A 351 21.91 -13.29 -12.34
C HIS A 351 20.59 -12.64 -11.92
N CYS A 352 20.62 -11.71 -10.95
CA CYS A 352 19.42 -10.97 -10.54
C CYS A 352 18.79 -10.20 -11.69
N ARG A 353 19.61 -9.56 -12.52
CA ARG A 353 19.14 -8.80 -13.69
C ARG A 353 18.47 -9.71 -14.70
N GLU A 354 19.08 -10.83 -15.05
CA GLU A 354 18.51 -11.80 -15.98
C GLU A 354 17.21 -12.41 -15.42
N TYR A 355 17.18 -12.75 -14.12
CA TYR A 355 15.98 -13.23 -13.45
C TYR A 355 14.84 -12.20 -13.54
N MET A 356 15.13 -10.95 -13.15
CA MET A 356 14.14 -9.88 -13.16
C MET A 356 13.60 -9.58 -14.56
N LEU A 357 14.46 -9.58 -15.58
CA LEU A 357 14.05 -9.42 -16.98
C LEU A 357 13.13 -10.56 -17.41
N ALA A 358 13.48 -11.82 -17.16
CA ALA A 358 12.65 -12.96 -17.52
C ALA A 358 11.26 -12.92 -16.85
N GLN A 359 11.20 -12.57 -15.56
CA GLN A 359 9.92 -12.42 -14.85
C GLN A 359 9.08 -11.27 -15.43
N CYS A 360 9.70 -10.13 -15.72
CA CYS A 360 8.99 -8.95 -16.22
C CYS A 360 8.56 -9.09 -17.69
N GLU A 361 9.31 -9.81 -18.53
CA GLU A 361 8.87 -10.16 -19.89
C GLU A 361 7.57 -10.96 -19.87
N ALA A 362 7.47 -11.94 -18.96
CA ALA A 362 6.25 -12.72 -18.77
C ALA A 362 5.10 -11.87 -18.18
N SER A 363 5.38 -11.03 -17.18
CA SER A 363 4.39 -10.08 -16.65
C SER A 363 3.88 -9.11 -17.73
N ALA A 364 4.75 -8.62 -18.61
CA ALA A 364 4.38 -7.76 -19.74
C ALA A 364 3.49 -8.48 -20.76
N ALA A 365 3.76 -9.76 -21.05
CA ALA A 365 2.88 -10.57 -21.89
C ALA A 365 1.48 -10.74 -21.26
N ARG A 366 1.41 -11.03 -19.95
CA ARG A 366 0.14 -11.13 -19.21
C ARG A 366 -0.59 -9.79 -19.13
N ALA A 367 0.14 -8.68 -19.01
CA ALA A 367 -0.43 -7.33 -19.02
C ALA A 367 -1.22 -7.08 -20.31
N ARG A 368 -0.64 -7.38 -21.48
CA ARG A 368 -1.34 -7.25 -22.76
C ARG A 368 -2.58 -8.13 -22.86
N GLN A 369 -2.53 -9.37 -22.36
CA GLN A 369 -3.69 -10.26 -22.35
C GLN A 369 -4.82 -9.71 -21.46
N TYR A 370 -4.49 -9.29 -20.24
CA TYR A 370 -5.47 -8.81 -19.27
C TYR A 370 -6.08 -7.47 -19.69
N LEU A 371 -5.23 -6.49 -20.04
CA LEU A 371 -5.67 -5.16 -20.44
C LEU A 371 -6.39 -5.17 -21.79
N GLY A 372 -6.05 -6.10 -22.68
CA GLY A 372 -6.85 -6.36 -23.88
C GLY A 372 -8.29 -6.79 -23.58
N ALA A 373 -8.54 -7.40 -22.42
CA ALA A 373 -9.87 -7.82 -22.00
C ALA A 373 -10.62 -6.76 -21.17
N VAL A 374 -9.91 -6.03 -20.28
CA VAL A 374 -10.55 -5.16 -19.27
C VAL A 374 -10.13 -3.69 -19.31
N GLY A 375 -9.11 -3.33 -20.10
CA GLY A 375 -8.46 -2.02 -20.05
C GLY A 375 -9.39 -0.84 -20.37
N GLU A 376 -10.45 -1.06 -21.16
CA GLU A 376 -11.46 -0.04 -21.46
C GLU A 376 -12.34 0.35 -20.25
N TYR A 377 -12.28 -0.42 -19.15
CA TYR A 377 -13.15 -0.27 -17.98
C TYR A 377 -12.41 0.13 -16.69
N ILE A 378 -11.09 0.34 -16.74
CA ILE A 378 -10.29 0.64 -15.55
C ILE A 378 -9.39 1.85 -15.78
N GLU A 379 -9.07 2.56 -14.71
CA GLU A 379 -8.17 3.71 -14.76
C GLU A 379 -6.78 3.39 -14.19
N VAL A 380 -6.67 2.44 -13.26
CA VAL A 380 -5.42 2.20 -12.51
C VAL A 380 -5.16 0.72 -12.25
N VAL A 381 -3.92 0.29 -12.48
CA VAL A 381 -3.41 -1.03 -12.08
C VAL A 381 -2.38 -0.92 -10.96
N ILE A 382 -2.58 -1.68 -9.88
CA ILE A 382 -1.66 -1.77 -8.74
C ILE A 382 -0.62 -2.85 -9.05
N LEU A 383 0.61 -2.46 -9.37
CA LEU A 383 1.63 -3.43 -9.79
C LEU A 383 2.66 -3.79 -8.71
N SER A 384 2.81 -2.98 -7.66
CA SER A 384 3.67 -3.30 -6.52
C SER A 384 3.08 -2.78 -5.21
N GLY A 385 3.17 -3.60 -4.17
CA GLY A 385 2.78 -3.27 -2.79
C GLY A 385 3.97 -3.22 -1.83
N ALA A 386 5.21 -3.17 -2.34
CA ALA A 386 6.42 -3.41 -1.56
C ALA A 386 7.08 -2.11 -1.08
N ASP A 387 7.57 -2.11 0.16
CA ASP A 387 8.27 -0.96 0.72
C ASP A 387 9.76 -1.00 0.41
N TYR A 388 10.27 0.01 -0.29
CA TYR A 388 11.70 0.14 -0.60
C TYR A 388 12.44 1.10 0.35
N GLY A 389 11.72 1.75 1.27
CA GLY A 389 12.26 2.69 2.25
C GLY A 389 12.09 2.23 3.69
N THR A 390 12.97 2.71 4.55
CA THR A 390 12.80 2.74 6.01
C THR A 390 12.39 4.15 6.44
N GLN A 391 12.32 4.45 7.73
CA GLN A 391 12.04 5.83 8.18
C GLN A 391 13.10 6.85 7.69
N ASP A 392 14.36 6.41 7.49
CA ASP A 392 15.50 7.33 7.31
C ASP A 392 16.45 7.01 6.16
N ARG A 393 16.22 5.95 5.38
CA ARG A 393 17.02 5.55 4.22
C ARG A 393 16.31 4.52 3.34
N GLU A 394 16.84 4.29 2.15
CA GLU A 394 16.49 3.15 1.29
C GLU A 394 16.96 1.82 1.88
N VAL A 395 16.21 0.75 1.64
CA VAL A 395 16.53 -0.60 2.15
C VAL A 395 17.75 -1.25 1.49
N PHE A 396 18.15 -0.79 0.30
CA PHE A 396 19.37 -1.19 -0.39
C PHE A 396 19.91 -0.04 -1.24
N ARG A 397 21.13 -0.20 -1.76
CA ARG A 397 21.82 0.83 -2.53
C ARG A 397 20.99 1.25 -3.77
N PRO A 398 20.63 2.54 -3.95
CA PRO A 398 19.76 2.99 -5.05
C PRO A 398 20.18 2.55 -6.45
N SER A 399 21.49 2.49 -6.72
CA SER A 399 22.01 2.03 -8.00
C SER A 399 21.60 0.60 -8.35
N LEU A 400 21.40 -0.29 -7.35
CA LEU A 400 20.91 -1.64 -7.61
C LEU A 400 19.47 -1.62 -8.15
N PHE A 401 18.63 -0.70 -7.67
CA PHE A 401 17.29 -0.50 -8.22
C PHE A 401 17.39 -0.09 -9.69
N GLY A 402 18.18 0.95 -9.97
CA GLY A 402 18.36 1.48 -11.33
C GLY A 402 18.97 0.48 -12.31
N ASP A 403 19.91 -0.36 -11.86
CA ASP A 403 20.62 -1.30 -12.74
C ASP A 403 19.84 -2.61 -13.00
N ILE A 404 19.00 -3.02 -12.04
CA ILE A 404 18.39 -4.36 -12.00
C ILE A 404 16.86 -4.29 -12.09
N LEU A 405 16.19 -3.55 -11.20
CA LEU A 405 14.73 -3.52 -11.13
C LEU A 405 14.13 -2.61 -12.20
N ALA A 406 14.58 -1.35 -12.28
CA ALA A 406 13.99 -0.35 -13.16
C ALA A 406 13.94 -0.76 -14.65
N PRO A 407 15.00 -1.36 -15.25
CA PRO A 407 14.94 -1.79 -16.64
C PRO A 407 13.95 -2.93 -16.88
N ALA A 408 13.78 -3.82 -15.90
CA ALA A 408 12.81 -4.91 -15.98
C ALA A 408 11.38 -4.39 -15.77
N TRP A 409 11.18 -3.51 -14.80
CA TRP A 409 9.89 -2.86 -14.53
C TRP A 409 9.38 -2.07 -15.74
N LYS A 410 10.30 -1.43 -16.48
CA LYS A 410 9.99 -0.73 -17.71
C LYS A 410 9.30 -1.61 -18.75
N LEU A 411 9.67 -2.89 -18.86
CA LEU A 411 9.01 -3.81 -19.79
C LEU A 411 7.51 -3.97 -19.50
N VAL A 412 7.16 -4.01 -18.22
CA VAL A 412 5.76 -4.15 -17.78
C VAL A 412 5.02 -2.82 -17.94
N CYS A 413 5.63 -1.72 -17.50
CA CYS A 413 5.00 -0.39 -17.61
C CYS A 413 4.77 -0.01 -19.08
N ASP A 414 5.76 -0.24 -19.96
CA ASP A 414 5.60 -0.01 -21.41
C ASP A 414 4.44 -0.84 -21.99
N ALA A 415 4.25 -2.09 -21.51
CA ALA A 415 3.12 -2.92 -21.92
C ALA A 415 1.76 -2.44 -21.38
N VAL A 416 1.72 -1.83 -20.19
CA VAL A 416 0.52 -1.16 -19.69
C VAL A 416 0.21 0.09 -20.51
N HIS A 417 1.23 0.88 -20.85
CA HIS A 417 1.09 2.14 -21.61
C HIS A 417 0.69 1.95 -23.08
N GLU A 418 0.65 0.72 -23.59
CA GLU A 418 -0.09 0.38 -24.83
C GLU A 418 -1.60 0.69 -24.71
N PHE A 419 -2.11 0.82 -23.47
CA PHE A 419 -3.48 1.19 -23.11
C PHE A 419 -3.48 2.58 -22.45
N PRO A 420 -3.61 3.68 -23.21
CA PRO A 420 -3.25 5.03 -22.77
C PRO A 420 -4.08 5.58 -21.60
N ASP A 421 -5.27 5.03 -21.38
CA ASP A 421 -6.19 5.43 -20.30
C ASP A 421 -5.90 4.73 -18.96
N VAL A 422 -4.98 3.75 -18.93
CA VAL A 422 -4.63 2.96 -17.75
C VAL A 422 -3.30 3.43 -17.17
N LYS A 423 -3.28 3.74 -15.88
CA LYS A 423 -2.08 4.20 -15.15
C LYS A 423 -1.48 3.11 -14.27
N VAL A 424 -0.15 3.10 -14.16
CA VAL A 424 0.63 2.23 -13.30
C VAL A 424 0.77 2.85 -11.91
N TRP A 425 0.32 2.12 -10.90
CA TRP A 425 0.43 2.51 -9.50
C TRP A 425 1.36 1.57 -8.75
N ILE A 426 2.23 2.13 -7.90
CA ILE A 426 3.01 1.36 -6.93
C ILE A 426 2.85 1.92 -5.52
N HIS A 427 3.06 1.04 -4.55
CA HIS A 427 3.28 1.37 -3.16
C HIS A 427 4.77 1.34 -2.82
N SER A 428 5.25 2.25 -1.98
CA SER A 428 6.48 2.12 -1.20
C SER A 428 6.52 3.13 -0.05
N CYS A 429 6.31 2.67 1.18
CA CYS A 429 6.55 3.48 2.37
C CYS A 429 8.04 3.84 2.55
N GLY A 430 8.26 4.80 3.45
CA GLY A 430 9.57 5.21 3.92
C GLY A 430 10.28 6.25 3.07
N SER A 431 11.58 6.39 3.34
CA SER A 431 12.53 7.29 2.70
C SER A 431 13.07 6.61 1.44
N ILE A 432 12.67 7.15 0.28
CA ILE A 432 13.10 6.66 -1.03
C ILE A 432 13.57 7.77 -2.01
N PRO A 433 14.12 8.92 -1.55
CA PRO A 433 14.39 10.05 -2.44
C PRO A 433 15.24 9.70 -3.66
N ASP A 434 16.22 8.79 -3.50
CA ASP A 434 17.12 8.37 -4.58
C ASP A 434 16.51 7.29 -5.50
N LEU A 435 15.35 6.73 -5.15
CA LEU A 435 14.63 5.75 -5.99
C LEU A 435 13.55 6.39 -6.86
N ILE A 436 12.99 7.55 -6.45
CA ILE A 436 11.83 8.16 -7.14
C ILE A 436 12.14 8.41 -8.62
N GLY A 437 13.35 8.90 -8.95
CA GLY A 437 13.77 9.11 -10.34
C GLY A 437 13.78 7.82 -11.15
N HIS A 438 14.34 6.73 -10.61
CA HIS A 438 14.36 5.43 -11.27
C HIS A 438 12.95 4.82 -11.44
N ILE A 439 12.08 5.03 -10.45
CA ILE A 439 10.67 4.62 -10.49
C ILE A 439 9.93 5.35 -11.62
N ALA A 440 10.09 6.66 -11.71
CA ALA A 440 9.49 7.47 -12.76
C ALA A 440 10.08 7.14 -14.15
N ASP A 441 11.38 6.88 -14.25
CA ASP A 441 12.05 6.47 -15.51
C ASP A 441 11.58 5.08 -15.98
N ALA A 442 11.19 4.21 -15.06
CA ALA A 442 10.61 2.91 -15.38
C ALA A 442 9.17 3.01 -15.93
N GLY A 443 8.52 4.18 -15.88
CA GLY A 443 7.17 4.37 -16.39
C GLY A 443 6.07 4.14 -15.35
N VAL A 444 6.38 4.25 -14.06
CA VAL A 444 5.33 4.33 -13.03
C VAL A 444 4.66 5.69 -13.11
N ASP A 445 3.32 5.72 -13.06
CA ASP A 445 2.52 6.95 -13.13
C ASP A 445 2.13 7.48 -11.75
N CYS A 446 1.78 6.58 -10.81
CA CYS A 446 1.29 6.93 -9.49
C CYS A 446 2.21 6.39 -8.39
N LEU A 447 2.72 7.30 -7.56
CA LEU A 447 3.51 6.95 -6.36
C LEU A 447 2.63 7.05 -5.12
N ASN A 448 2.45 5.92 -4.44
CA ASN A 448 1.84 5.84 -3.13
C ASN A 448 2.80 5.22 -2.12
N PRO A 449 2.73 5.59 -0.84
CA PRO A 449 2.22 6.87 -0.40
C PRO A 449 3.26 7.97 -0.63
N VAL A 450 2.85 9.21 -0.39
CA VAL A 450 3.80 10.30 -0.21
C VAL A 450 4.13 10.44 1.27
N GLN A 451 5.05 9.61 1.77
CA GLN A 451 5.46 9.61 3.18
C GLN A 451 6.44 10.74 3.50
N TRP A 452 5.95 11.98 3.47
CA TRP A 452 6.78 13.16 3.71
C TRP A 452 7.30 13.33 5.16
N GLY A 453 6.86 12.48 6.08
CA GLY A 453 7.44 12.36 7.42
C GLY A 453 8.76 11.58 7.48
N ALA A 454 9.14 10.89 6.39
CA ALA A 454 10.40 10.17 6.29
C ALA A 454 11.55 11.08 5.83
N ALA A 455 12.80 10.70 6.11
CA ALA A 455 13.96 11.52 5.75
C ALA A 455 14.04 11.73 4.23
N GLY A 456 14.38 12.94 3.79
CA GLY A 456 14.56 13.26 2.37
C GLY A 456 13.28 13.34 1.54
N MET A 457 12.10 13.09 2.12
CA MET A 457 10.82 13.09 1.40
C MET A 457 10.10 14.45 1.52
N ASP A 458 10.80 15.57 1.28
CA ASP A 458 10.17 16.90 1.40
C ASP A 458 9.07 17.11 0.36
N ARG A 459 7.91 17.62 0.80
CA ARG A 459 6.70 17.78 -0.03
C ARG A 459 6.93 18.69 -1.23
N ARG A 460 7.59 19.84 -1.01
CA ARG A 460 7.80 20.84 -2.06
C ARG A 460 8.83 20.34 -3.06
N TRP A 461 9.94 19.81 -2.59
CA TRP A 461 10.94 19.20 -3.46
C TRP A 461 10.35 18.10 -4.33
N MET A 462 9.54 17.18 -3.77
CA MET A 462 8.89 16.12 -4.56
C MET A 462 7.98 16.70 -5.64
N LYS A 463 7.12 17.66 -5.29
CA LYS A 463 6.23 18.32 -6.28
C LYS A 463 7.01 19.07 -7.35
N GLU A 464 8.03 19.84 -6.98
CA GLU A 464 8.85 20.61 -7.90
C GLU A 464 9.70 19.72 -8.83
N THR A 465 10.13 18.54 -8.36
CA THR A 465 11.04 17.66 -9.11
C THR A 465 10.30 16.63 -9.97
N TYR A 466 9.16 16.13 -9.51
CA TYR A 466 8.45 15.01 -10.13
C TYR A 466 6.96 15.26 -10.37
N GLY A 467 6.43 16.44 -10.03
CA GLY A 467 4.99 16.73 -10.11
C GLY A 467 4.40 16.78 -11.52
N ASP A 468 5.23 16.80 -12.55
CA ASP A 468 4.89 16.69 -13.98
C ASP A 468 5.07 15.26 -14.53
N ARG A 469 5.55 14.34 -13.70
CA ARG A 469 5.89 12.94 -14.06
C ARG A 469 5.15 11.91 -13.23
N LEU A 470 4.81 12.24 -11.98
CA LEU A 470 4.18 11.34 -11.02
C LEU A 470 2.93 11.97 -10.42
N VAL A 471 1.84 11.22 -10.44
CA VAL A 471 0.68 11.46 -9.59
C VAL A 471 1.07 11.09 -8.16
N PHE A 472 0.95 12.06 -7.27
CA PHE A 472 1.12 11.87 -5.83
C PHE A 472 -0.17 11.36 -5.23
N TRP A 473 -0.16 10.08 -4.86
CA TRP A 473 -1.32 9.40 -4.30
C TRP A 473 -1.10 9.18 -2.81
N GLY A 474 -1.89 9.86 -2.00
CA GLY A 474 -1.73 9.90 -0.55
C GLY A 474 -0.75 10.96 -0.09
N GLY A 475 -0.54 11.03 1.22
CA GLY A 475 0.23 12.12 1.84
C GLY A 475 -0.62 13.30 2.28
N GLY A 476 -1.95 13.18 2.27
CA GLY A 476 -2.86 14.24 2.72
C GLY A 476 -2.74 14.54 4.23
N ILE A 477 -2.26 13.60 5.04
CA ILE A 477 -2.06 13.81 6.49
C ILE A 477 -1.01 12.85 7.06
N ASN A 478 -0.26 13.31 8.07
CA ASN A 478 0.74 12.53 8.78
C ASN A 478 0.11 11.46 9.67
N THR A 479 0.24 10.20 9.28
CA THR A 479 -0.29 9.05 10.01
C THR A 479 0.53 8.65 11.24
N GLN A 480 1.73 9.19 11.43
CA GLN A 480 2.58 8.91 12.60
C GLN A 480 2.41 9.96 13.71
N ASN A 481 1.82 11.12 13.41
CA ASN A 481 1.69 12.24 14.34
C ASN A 481 0.27 12.83 14.33
N THR A 482 0.01 13.79 13.43
CA THR A 482 -1.18 14.65 13.46
C THR A 482 -2.48 13.87 13.33
N PHE A 483 -2.52 12.81 12.52
CA PHE A 483 -3.76 12.08 12.26
C PHE A 483 -4.28 11.29 13.47
N PRO A 484 -3.47 10.45 14.16
CA PRO A 484 -3.92 9.77 15.38
C PRO A 484 -3.93 10.64 16.64
N PHE A 485 -3.04 11.65 16.75
CA PHE A 485 -2.82 12.35 18.03
C PHE A 485 -3.19 13.85 18.04
N GLY A 486 -3.42 14.44 16.87
CA GLY A 486 -3.84 15.83 16.73
C GLY A 486 -5.34 16.01 16.93
N SER A 487 -5.75 17.27 17.05
CA SER A 487 -7.14 17.68 16.98
C SER A 487 -7.64 17.78 15.53
N ALA A 488 -8.95 17.68 15.33
CA ALA A 488 -9.57 17.87 14.01
C ALA A 488 -9.15 19.20 13.35
N ALA A 489 -8.96 20.28 14.13
CA ALA A 489 -8.49 21.57 13.60
C ALA A 489 -7.04 21.51 13.08
N GLU A 490 -6.16 20.75 13.75
CA GLU A 490 -4.79 20.53 13.29
C GLU A 490 -4.75 19.65 12.04
N VAL A 491 -5.64 18.65 11.96
CA VAL A 491 -5.81 17.83 10.75
C VAL A 491 -6.26 18.68 9.57
N ARG A 492 -7.26 19.55 9.72
CA ARG A 492 -7.67 20.45 8.62
C ARG A 492 -6.54 21.33 8.14
N ARG A 493 -5.77 21.91 9.07
CA ARG A 493 -4.63 22.77 8.74
C ARG A 493 -3.56 22.01 7.96
N GLU A 494 -3.13 20.85 8.46
CA GLU A 494 -2.10 20.05 7.80
C GLU A 494 -2.58 19.49 6.46
N ALA A 495 -3.85 19.07 6.35
CA ALA A 495 -4.46 18.66 5.10
C ALA A 495 -4.47 19.81 4.07
N GLN A 496 -4.88 21.02 4.47
CA GLN A 496 -4.84 22.20 3.62
C GLN A 496 -3.41 22.49 3.13
N GLU A 497 -2.41 22.46 4.02
CA GLU A 497 -1.01 22.65 3.65
C GLU A 497 -0.51 21.61 2.63
N CYS A 498 -0.92 20.34 2.77
CA CYS A 498 -0.60 19.30 1.80
C CYS A 498 -1.28 19.55 0.45
N LEU A 499 -2.55 19.94 0.44
CA LEU A 499 -3.29 20.25 -0.78
C LEU A 499 -2.69 21.46 -1.52
N ASP A 500 -2.37 22.54 -0.80
CA ASP A 500 -1.74 23.74 -1.35
C ASP A 500 -0.37 23.45 -2.03
N ILE A 501 0.28 22.34 -1.67
CA ILE A 501 1.53 21.90 -2.28
C ILE A 501 1.26 20.93 -3.45
N PHE A 502 0.48 19.88 -3.22
CA PHE A 502 0.38 18.78 -4.16
C PHE A 502 -0.68 18.97 -5.25
N ALA A 503 -1.78 19.67 -4.94
CA ALA A 503 -2.91 19.81 -5.86
C ALA A 503 -2.58 20.62 -7.11
N PRO A 504 -1.96 21.83 -7.03
CA PRO A 504 -1.78 22.70 -8.20
C PRO A 504 -1.13 21.97 -9.40
N GLY A 505 -1.67 22.18 -10.59
CA GLY A 505 -1.29 21.48 -11.82
C GLY A 505 -1.79 20.04 -11.92
N GLY A 506 -2.75 19.61 -11.09
CA GLY A 506 -3.26 18.24 -11.07
C GLY A 506 -2.27 17.25 -10.44
N GLY A 507 -2.48 15.96 -10.69
CA GLY A 507 -1.59 14.90 -10.18
C GLY A 507 -1.63 14.68 -8.66
N CYS A 508 -2.74 15.02 -8.00
CA CYS A 508 -2.93 14.79 -6.57
C CYS A 508 -4.17 13.93 -6.29
N VAL A 509 -3.95 12.79 -5.64
CA VAL A 509 -5.02 11.95 -5.08
C VAL A 509 -4.91 11.97 -3.55
N VAL A 510 -5.99 12.37 -2.90
CA VAL A 510 -6.02 12.62 -1.46
C VAL A 510 -6.47 11.37 -0.71
N ASN A 511 -5.56 10.85 0.10
CA ASN A 511 -5.82 9.94 1.21
C ASN A 511 -4.70 10.14 2.25
N PRO A 512 -4.78 9.53 3.45
CA PRO A 512 -3.69 9.61 4.43
C PRO A 512 -2.38 9.00 3.89
N ILE A 513 -1.25 9.22 4.58
CA ILE A 513 0.01 8.53 4.22
C ILE A 513 -0.14 7.00 4.20
N HIS A 514 -1.04 6.42 4.99
CA HIS A 514 -1.27 4.97 4.96
C HIS A 514 -2.70 4.66 5.42
N ASN A 515 -3.06 3.37 5.44
CA ASN A 515 -4.31 2.87 5.99
C ASN A 515 -4.69 3.54 7.32
N ILE A 516 -5.97 3.89 7.48
CA ILE A 516 -6.53 4.47 8.71
C ILE A 516 -6.56 3.39 9.80
N GLN A 517 -5.89 3.67 10.92
CA GLN A 517 -5.73 2.74 12.03
C GLN A 517 -6.81 2.93 13.12
N ALA A 518 -6.88 1.96 14.04
CA ALA A 518 -7.91 1.85 15.09
C ALA A 518 -7.78 2.86 16.24
N ASP A 519 -6.73 3.66 16.23
CA ASP A 519 -6.46 4.75 17.17
C ASP A 519 -6.77 6.14 16.57
N VAL A 520 -7.14 6.22 15.29
CA VAL A 520 -7.50 7.48 14.64
C VAL A 520 -8.91 7.92 15.06
N PRO A 521 -9.09 9.10 15.67
CA PRO A 521 -10.41 9.63 16.00
C PRO A 521 -11.27 9.90 14.76
N VAL A 522 -12.57 9.64 14.84
CA VAL A 522 -13.48 9.79 13.69
C VAL A 522 -13.57 11.24 13.23
N GLU A 523 -13.55 12.20 14.15
CA GLU A 523 -13.50 13.63 13.85
C GLU A 523 -12.28 14.05 13.03
N ASN A 524 -11.15 13.34 13.19
CA ASN A 524 -9.94 13.58 12.41
C ASN A 524 -10.10 13.03 10.99
N ILE A 525 -10.75 11.87 10.83
CA ILE A 525 -11.08 11.30 9.53
C ILE A 525 -11.98 12.26 8.76
N LEU A 526 -13.08 12.70 9.38
CA LEU A 526 -14.02 13.65 8.78
C LEU A 526 -13.32 14.97 8.42
N ALA A 527 -12.46 15.49 9.30
CA ALA A 527 -11.69 16.70 9.05
C ALA A 527 -10.83 16.61 7.77
N LEU A 528 -10.15 15.48 7.53
CA LEU A 528 -9.35 15.27 6.32
C LEU A 528 -10.24 15.32 5.07
N TYR A 529 -11.26 14.48 5.01
CA TYR A 529 -12.09 14.32 3.80
C TYR A 529 -12.94 15.57 3.52
N GLU A 530 -13.48 16.23 4.55
CA GLU A 530 -14.19 17.50 4.37
C GLU A 530 -13.28 18.61 3.83
N THR A 531 -12.02 18.67 4.30
CA THR A 531 -11.04 19.65 3.79
C THR A 531 -10.74 19.38 2.33
N ALA A 532 -10.51 18.12 1.95
CA ALA A 532 -10.26 17.73 0.56
C ALA A 532 -11.46 18.04 -0.36
N ARG A 533 -12.69 17.82 0.12
CA ARG A 533 -13.92 18.12 -0.64
C ARG A 533 -14.17 19.62 -0.81
N ALA A 534 -13.78 20.42 0.18
CA ALA A 534 -13.96 21.87 0.16
C ALA A 534 -12.85 22.60 -0.61
N TYR A 535 -11.78 21.91 -0.97
CA TYR A 535 -10.66 22.48 -1.72
C TYR A 535 -11.08 22.82 -3.16
N SER A 536 -10.59 23.97 -3.64
CA SER A 536 -10.72 24.42 -5.02
C SER A 536 -9.40 25.07 -5.44
N TYR A 537 -9.06 24.93 -6.72
CA TYR A 537 -7.79 25.37 -7.32
C TYR A 537 -7.62 26.90 -7.34
#